data_AF-A0A450Z4D7-F1
#
_entry.id   AF-A0A450Z4D7-F1
#
_cell.length_a   1.000
_cell.length_b   1.000
_cell.length_c   1.000
_cell.angle_alpha   90.00
_cell.angle_beta   90.00
_cell.angle_gamma   90.00
#
_symmetry.space_group_name_H-M   'P 1'
#
loop_
_entity.id
_entity.type
_entity.pdbx_description
1 polymer ?
#
loop_
_entity_poly.entity_id
_entity_poly.type
_entity_poly.pdbx_seq_one_letter_code
_entity_poly.pdbx_strand_id
1 'polypeptide(L)'
;MSHRRHTGEGLIGVYKITVPEIHFVGFDRILGVVIPDVMGGTPDAIRRCWRDTGHPPLVLISTPKKREFLANYFRNEIFQAIILDANDVKNITLADEPGRALLDGMASQVDLAALSPFQTAGPVSDMFYGRTEELTLLLASLERPNQKNHAVVGPRRVGKTSLLHRVRAELRARKGWDTVYIDVSSFGTVSDPTERLHAFFQALLDKLDIPGAGTSQGFIAAMGTKYGGNRKSRLAIFVDEVDDLLQAHARDGQDILPRTIRTLINEFDVKVVLAGYKTLYFQMHNEKSALFNMSDRLPLAALDEASAEALIRDPLNNVVEISRDVVHGICERTGRFPNFIQICCRLLLERPRVQQSRRITWDDVREVTQSRAFFEHIVEAYVQNLQELSKLIFYLSLSYYDVKAQRFTWEEASAGKRKRKHLIPDQIRFTSYDIHGIVEKVGVKLTDRELHAVMDELLLACVLMPTEGANYRFVLPDLPELMQSHEQILEATVNMLEQAREGFLHY
;
A
#
# COMPACT_ATOMS: atom_id res chain seq x y z
N MET A 1 -4.45 -34.19 8.46
CA MET A 1 -4.91 -35.03 9.60
C MET A 1 -6.40 -35.30 9.43
N SER A 2 -6.81 -36.57 9.32
CA SER A 2 -8.22 -36.94 9.19
C SER A 2 -8.83 -37.13 10.59
N HIS A 3 -10.00 -36.53 10.81
CA HIS A 3 -10.84 -36.85 11.98
C HIS A 3 -12.20 -37.29 11.44
N ARG A 4 -12.42 -38.61 11.40
CA ARG A 4 -13.78 -39.16 11.23
C ARG A 4 -14.57 -38.84 12.50
N ARG A 5 -15.46 -37.86 12.45
CA ARG A 5 -16.47 -37.67 13.51
C ARG A 5 -17.73 -38.43 13.09
N HIS A 6 -18.01 -39.52 13.79
CA HIS A 6 -19.31 -40.20 13.72
C HIS A 6 -20.34 -39.37 14.49
N THR A 7 -21.00 -38.43 13.82
CA THR A 7 -22.27 -37.88 14.30
C THR A 7 -23.39 -38.77 13.74
N GLY A 8 -24.30 -39.24 14.60
CA GLY A 8 -25.29 -40.30 14.32
C GLY A 8 -26.37 -40.03 13.26
N GLU A 9 -26.14 -39.17 12.28
CA GLU A 9 -27.03 -38.90 11.15
C GLU A 9 -26.19 -38.75 9.87
N GLY A 10 -26.11 -39.83 9.07
CA GLY A 10 -25.38 -39.86 7.79
C GLY A 10 -23.85 -39.87 7.92
N LEU A 11 -23.16 -40.73 7.15
CA LEU A 11 -21.71 -40.73 7.06
C LEU A 11 -21.22 -39.45 6.37
N ILE A 12 -20.88 -38.40 7.11
CA ILE A 12 -20.21 -37.20 6.57
C ILE A 12 -18.71 -37.32 6.77
N GLY A 13 -17.94 -37.30 5.68
CA GLY A 13 -16.48 -37.21 5.72
C GLY A 13 -16.04 -35.75 5.76
N VAL A 14 -15.15 -35.38 6.69
CA VAL A 14 -14.64 -34.01 6.84
C VAL A 14 -13.13 -33.98 6.71
N TYR A 15 -12.63 -33.06 5.90
CA TYR A 15 -11.22 -32.91 5.55
C TYR A 15 -10.80 -31.44 5.61
N LYS A 16 -9.55 -31.19 6.00
CA LYS A 16 -8.91 -29.88 5.83
C LYS A 16 -8.09 -29.94 4.54
N ILE A 17 -8.38 -29.05 3.61
CA ILE A 17 -7.73 -28.97 2.29
C ILE A 17 -6.99 -27.63 2.22
N THR A 18 -5.81 -27.66 1.63
CA THR A 18 -4.94 -26.49 1.45
C THR A 18 -4.38 -26.51 0.03
N VAL A 19 -4.50 -25.40 -0.69
CA VAL A 19 -3.96 -25.22 -2.04
C VAL A 19 -2.99 -24.04 -2.00
N PRO A 20 -1.73 -24.25 -1.58
CA PRO A 20 -0.79 -23.18 -1.29
C PRO A 20 -0.35 -22.39 -2.53
N GLU A 21 -0.58 -22.93 -3.73
CA GLU A 21 -0.25 -22.29 -5.01
C GLU A 21 -1.22 -21.16 -5.39
N ILE A 22 -2.35 -21.03 -4.69
CA ILE A 22 -3.37 -20.02 -4.95
C ILE A 22 -3.32 -18.96 -3.85
N HIS A 23 -3.08 -17.72 -4.25
CA HIS A 23 -2.99 -16.58 -3.34
C HIS A 23 -4.34 -16.00 -2.93
N PHE A 24 -5.44 -16.36 -3.60
CA PHE A 24 -6.78 -15.93 -3.22
C PHE A 24 -7.09 -16.36 -1.79
N VAL A 25 -7.70 -15.45 -1.04
CA VAL A 25 -7.95 -15.63 0.39
C VAL A 25 -8.79 -16.90 0.60
N GLY A 26 -8.36 -17.77 1.51
CA GLY A 26 -9.11 -18.96 1.90
C GLY A 26 -8.72 -20.26 1.21
N PHE A 27 -7.96 -20.22 0.12
CA PHE A 27 -7.46 -21.43 -0.53
C PHE A 27 -6.40 -22.18 0.30
N ASP A 28 -5.77 -21.48 1.24
CA ASP A 28 -4.91 -22.05 2.28
C ASP A 28 -5.71 -22.77 3.39
N ARG A 29 -7.04 -22.60 3.44
CA ARG A 29 -7.90 -23.13 4.52
C ARG A 29 -9.32 -23.47 4.03
N ILE A 30 -9.44 -24.57 3.31
CA ILE A 30 -10.72 -25.08 2.78
C ILE A 30 -11.25 -26.22 3.67
N LEU A 31 -12.55 -26.18 3.97
CA LEU A 31 -13.26 -27.31 4.57
C LEU A 31 -13.79 -28.23 3.46
N GLY A 32 -13.20 -29.41 3.31
CA GLY A 32 -13.72 -30.46 2.44
C GLY A 32 -14.78 -31.29 3.16
N VAL A 33 -15.95 -31.45 2.55
CA VAL A 33 -17.05 -32.27 3.06
C VAL A 33 -17.50 -33.24 1.99
N VAL A 34 -17.51 -34.54 2.30
CA VAL A 34 -17.99 -35.61 1.40
C VAL A 34 -19.25 -36.22 1.98
N ILE A 35 -20.32 -36.20 1.20
CA ILE A 35 -21.67 -36.56 1.65
C ILE A 35 -22.24 -37.60 0.69
N PRO A 36 -22.54 -38.83 1.15
CA PRO A 36 -23.06 -39.89 0.30
C PRO A 36 -24.55 -39.68 -0.06
N ASP A 37 -25.33 -39.04 0.82
CA ASP A 37 -26.70 -38.61 0.53
C ASP A 37 -27.09 -37.39 1.37
N VAL A 38 -27.88 -36.50 0.79
CA VAL A 38 -28.32 -35.25 1.42
C VAL A 38 -29.66 -35.46 2.11
N MET A 39 -29.61 -35.56 3.44
CA MET A 39 -30.75 -35.74 4.33
C MET A 39 -31.16 -34.39 4.98
N GLY A 40 -32.29 -34.37 5.70
CA GLY A 40 -32.81 -33.13 6.31
C GLY A 40 -31.83 -32.40 7.23
N GLY A 41 -31.05 -33.14 8.04
CA GLY A 41 -30.06 -32.58 8.96
C GLY A 41 -28.68 -32.26 8.35
N THR A 42 -28.47 -32.59 7.06
CA THR A 42 -27.17 -32.43 6.40
C THR A 42 -26.64 -30.98 6.44
N PRO A 43 -27.44 -29.93 6.12
CA PRO A 43 -26.92 -28.57 6.15
C PRO A 43 -26.47 -28.11 7.54
N ASP A 44 -27.20 -28.49 8.59
CA ASP A 44 -26.85 -28.13 9.97
C ASP A 44 -25.57 -28.86 10.44
N ALA A 45 -25.36 -30.09 9.99
CA ALA A 45 -24.11 -30.82 10.23
C ALA A 45 -22.91 -30.11 9.57
N ILE A 46 -23.05 -29.60 8.35
CA ILE A 46 -22.00 -28.82 7.67
C ILE A 46 -21.70 -27.54 8.45
N ARG A 47 -22.72 -26.77 8.87
CA ARG A 47 -22.52 -25.57 9.70
C ARG A 47 -21.82 -25.86 11.01
N ARG A 48 -22.11 -27.00 11.64
CA ARG A 48 -21.44 -27.44 12.86
C ARG A 48 -19.96 -27.72 12.59
N CYS A 49 -19.65 -28.45 11.52
CA CYS A 49 -18.26 -28.73 11.12
C CYS A 49 -17.49 -27.45 10.77
N TRP A 50 -18.13 -26.50 10.10
CA TRP A 50 -17.56 -25.19 9.76
C TRP A 50 -17.17 -24.38 11.01
N ARG A 51 -18.06 -24.32 12.02
CA ARG A 51 -17.74 -23.69 13.32
C ARG A 51 -16.59 -24.40 14.02
N ASP A 52 -16.64 -25.71 14.10
CA ASP A 52 -15.63 -26.52 14.80
C ASP A 52 -14.25 -26.50 14.14
N THR A 53 -14.17 -26.09 12.87
CA THR A 53 -12.92 -25.98 12.11
C THR A 53 -12.36 -24.57 12.05
N GLY A 54 -12.93 -23.63 12.81
CA GLY A 54 -12.42 -22.25 12.91
C GLY A 54 -12.88 -21.35 11.78
N HIS A 55 -14.11 -21.57 11.27
CA HIS A 55 -14.76 -20.72 10.29
C HIS A 55 -13.95 -20.50 8.98
N PRO A 56 -13.60 -21.58 8.25
CA PRO A 56 -12.94 -21.45 6.96
C PRO A 56 -13.81 -20.68 5.95
N PRO A 57 -13.25 -19.76 5.15
CA PRO A 57 -14.03 -18.97 4.19
C PRO A 57 -14.57 -19.80 3.03
N LEU A 58 -13.97 -20.95 2.73
CA LEU A 58 -14.35 -21.85 1.65
C LEU A 58 -14.79 -23.21 2.18
N VAL A 59 -15.91 -23.71 1.65
CA VAL A 59 -16.42 -25.05 1.95
C VAL A 59 -16.64 -25.80 0.64
N LEU A 60 -15.83 -26.84 0.39
CA LEU A 60 -15.93 -27.72 -0.76
C LEU A 60 -16.80 -28.93 -0.40
N ILE A 61 -17.96 -29.06 -1.03
CA ILE A 61 -18.95 -30.10 -0.75
C ILE A 61 -19.03 -31.04 -1.95
N SER A 62 -18.68 -32.31 -1.76
CA SER A 62 -18.87 -33.36 -2.75
C SER A 62 -20.09 -34.19 -2.39
N THR A 63 -21.09 -34.23 -3.27
CA THR A 63 -22.34 -34.98 -3.08
C THR A 63 -22.82 -35.58 -4.39
N PRO A 64 -23.32 -36.82 -4.46
CA PRO A 64 -23.74 -37.40 -5.73
C PRO A 64 -24.99 -36.71 -6.32
N LYS A 65 -25.81 -36.04 -5.51
CA LYS A 65 -27.09 -35.43 -5.90
C LYS A 65 -27.41 -34.16 -5.11
N LYS A 66 -28.50 -33.47 -5.48
CA LYS A 66 -29.07 -32.29 -4.81
C LYS A 66 -28.17 -31.06 -4.76
N ARG A 67 -27.36 -30.84 -5.81
CA ARG A 67 -26.51 -29.65 -5.98
C ARG A 67 -27.30 -28.35 -5.81
N GLU A 68 -28.39 -28.17 -6.54
CA GLU A 68 -29.20 -26.94 -6.51
C GLU A 68 -29.79 -26.66 -5.11
N PHE A 69 -30.20 -27.69 -4.39
CA PHE A 69 -30.72 -27.55 -3.03
C PHE A 69 -29.65 -26.97 -2.10
N LEU A 70 -28.45 -27.55 -2.09
CA LEU A 70 -27.35 -27.06 -1.25
C LEU A 70 -26.88 -25.67 -1.68
N ALA A 71 -26.81 -25.41 -3.00
CA ALA A 71 -26.42 -24.11 -3.54
C ALA A 71 -27.40 -23.01 -3.10
N ASN A 72 -28.70 -23.30 -3.14
CA ASN A 72 -29.73 -22.37 -2.68
C ASN A 72 -29.72 -22.21 -1.16
N TYR A 73 -29.50 -23.30 -0.42
CA TYR A 73 -29.46 -23.27 1.04
C TYR A 73 -28.28 -22.43 1.57
N PHE A 74 -27.11 -22.56 0.95
CA PHE A 74 -25.90 -21.86 1.39
C PHE A 74 -25.64 -20.51 0.70
N ARG A 75 -26.56 -20.03 -0.14
CA ARG A 75 -26.39 -18.79 -0.91
C ARG A 75 -26.07 -17.56 -0.05
N ASN A 76 -26.62 -17.49 1.16
CA ASN A 76 -26.50 -16.35 2.07
C ASN A 76 -25.61 -16.65 3.29
N GLU A 77 -24.79 -17.69 3.21
CA GLU A 77 -23.82 -17.98 4.26
C GLU A 77 -22.63 -17.02 4.22
N ILE A 78 -21.92 -16.93 5.35
CA ILE A 78 -20.69 -16.15 5.46
C ILE A 78 -19.55 -16.81 4.67
N PHE A 79 -19.59 -18.14 4.51
CA PHE A 79 -18.62 -18.89 3.71
C PHE A 79 -19.15 -19.09 2.29
N GLN A 80 -18.24 -19.24 1.33
CA GLN A 80 -18.60 -19.60 -0.04
C GLN A 80 -18.61 -21.12 -0.20
N ALA A 81 -19.76 -21.65 -0.64
CA ALA A 81 -19.97 -23.07 -0.84
C ALA A 81 -19.67 -23.47 -2.29
N ILE A 82 -18.71 -24.37 -2.48
CA ILE A 82 -18.39 -24.96 -3.77
C ILE A 82 -18.98 -26.36 -3.77
N ILE A 83 -19.86 -26.69 -4.71
CA ILE A 83 -20.55 -27.99 -4.73
C ILE A 83 -20.15 -28.77 -5.98
N LEU A 84 -19.59 -29.95 -5.77
CA LEU A 84 -19.23 -30.90 -6.83
C LEU A 84 -20.19 -32.08 -6.81
N ASP A 85 -20.91 -32.27 -7.90
CA ASP A 85 -21.77 -33.43 -8.09
C ASP A 85 -21.02 -34.65 -8.64
N ALA A 86 -21.72 -35.77 -8.84
CA ALA A 86 -21.13 -36.98 -9.39
C ALA A 86 -20.53 -36.80 -10.79
N ASN A 87 -21.13 -35.94 -11.62
CA ASN A 87 -20.62 -35.64 -12.95
C ASN A 87 -19.39 -34.73 -12.88
N ASP A 88 -19.40 -33.72 -11.99
CA ASP A 88 -18.24 -32.86 -11.76
C ASP A 88 -17.03 -33.71 -11.33
N VAL A 89 -17.21 -34.57 -10.32
CA VAL A 89 -16.14 -35.46 -9.83
C VAL A 89 -15.66 -36.40 -10.93
N LYS A 90 -16.57 -36.98 -11.71
CA LYS A 90 -16.23 -37.84 -12.85
C LYS A 90 -15.42 -37.08 -13.91
N ASN A 91 -15.85 -35.87 -14.29
CA ASN A 91 -15.17 -35.07 -15.30
C ASN A 91 -13.78 -34.63 -14.83
N ILE A 92 -13.66 -34.22 -13.57
CA ILE A 92 -12.38 -33.86 -12.95
C ILE A 92 -11.42 -35.06 -12.94
N THR A 93 -11.90 -36.24 -12.52
CA THR A 93 -11.05 -37.45 -12.42
C THR A 93 -10.62 -38.01 -13.77
N LEU A 94 -11.38 -37.79 -14.83
CA LEU A 94 -11.09 -38.24 -16.19
C LEU A 94 -10.37 -37.19 -17.05
N ALA A 95 -10.18 -35.97 -16.56
CA ALA A 95 -9.47 -34.92 -17.29
C ALA A 95 -7.98 -35.25 -17.44
N ASP A 96 -7.37 -34.75 -18.52
CA ASP A 96 -5.91 -34.87 -18.74
C ASP A 96 -5.11 -34.20 -17.60
N GLU A 97 -5.65 -33.10 -17.05
CA GLU A 97 -5.10 -32.39 -15.89
C GLU A 97 -6.16 -32.26 -14.77
N PRO A 98 -6.33 -33.28 -13.91
CA PRO A 98 -7.37 -33.29 -12.88
C PRO A 98 -7.28 -32.13 -11.89
N GLY A 99 -6.06 -31.72 -11.52
CA GLY A 99 -5.84 -30.58 -10.63
C GLY A 99 -6.37 -29.28 -11.24
N ARG A 100 -6.10 -29.05 -12.53
CA ARG A 100 -6.60 -27.88 -13.26
C ARG A 100 -8.12 -27.89 -13.37
N ALA A 101 -8.69 -29.04 -13.73
CA ALA A 101 -10.15 -29.21 -13.84
C ALA A 101 -10.87 -28.95 -12.49
N LEU A 102 -10.30 -29.41 -11.37
CA LEU A 102 -10.82 -29.13 -10.04
C LEU A 102 -10.77 -27.64 -9.73
N LEU A 103 -9.63 -26.99 -9.96
CA LEU A 103 -9.47 -25.56 -9.72
C LEU A 103 -10.42 -24.72 -10.56
N ASP A 104 -10.60 -25.07 -11.83
CA ASP A 104 -11.54 -24.38 -12.72
C ASP A 104 -12.99 -24.54 -12.21
N GLY A 105 -13.38 -25.74 -11.78
CA GLY A 105 -14.69 -26.00 -11.20
C GLY A 105 -14.93 -25.34 -9.84
N MET A 106 -13.87 -25.09 -9.06
CA MET A 106 -13.92 -24.31 -7.83
C MET A 106 -14.02 -22.81 -8.12
N ALA A 107 -13.12 -22.29 -8.95
CA ALA A 107 -13.02 -20.87 -9.29
C ALA A 107 -14.28 -20.33 -9.97
N SER A 108 -15.00 -21.16 -10.74
CA SER A 108 -16.26 -20.78 -11.37
C SER A 108 -17.45 -20.65 -10.41
N GLN A 109 -17.31 -21.09 -9.15
CA GLN A 109 -18.38 -21.09 -8.14
C GLN A 109 -18.16 -20.09 -7.02
N VAL A 110 -17.05 -19.34 -7.06
CA VAL A 110 -16.67 -18.38 -6.02
C VAL A 110 -16.70 -16.94 -6.55
N ASP A 111 -17.01 -16.01 -5.66
CA ASP A 111 -16.82 -14.58 -5.90
C ASP A 111 -15.34 -14.23 -5.72
N LEU A 112 -14.64 -14.08 -6.85
CA LEU A 112 -13.23 -13.72 -6.91
C LEU A 112 -12.93 -12.35 -6.27
N ALA A 113 -13.87 -11.40 -6.31
CA ALA A 113 -13.66 -10.10 -5.70
C ALA A 113 -13.62 -10.20 -4.18
N ALA A 114 -14.54 -10.98 -3.60
CA ALA A 114 -14.58 -11.22 -2.16
C ALA A 114 -13.35 -11.99 -1.63
N LEU A 115 -12.68 -12.76 -2.50
CA LEU A 115 -11.47 -13.52 -2.17
C LEU A 115 -10.19 -12.87 -2.71
N SER A 116 -10.29 -11.63 -3.21
CA SER A 116 -9.19 -10.93 -3.87
C SER A 116 -7.91 -10.95 -3.02
N PRO A 117 -6.76 -11.35 -3.59
CA PRO A 117 -5.50 -11.33 -2.87
C PRO A 117 -4.99 -9.90 -2.63
N PHE A 118 -5.40 -8.93 -3.47
CA PHE A 118 -4.92 -7.55 -3.44
C PHE A 118 -5.45 -6.77 -2.23
N GLN A 119 -4.52 -6.28 -1.41
CA GLN A 119 -4.75 -5.55 -0.17
C GLN A 119 -4.60 -4.04 -0.41
N THR A 120 -5.67 -3.27 -0.18
CA THR A 120 -5.65 -1.81 -0.34
C THR A 120 -5.44 -1.03 0.95
N ALA A 121 -5.32 -1.74 2.09
CA ALA A 121 -5.10 -1.16 3.41
C ALA A 121 -4.22 -2.06 4.27
N GLY A 122 -3.47 -1.44 5.20
CA GLY A 122 -2.55 -2.14 6.09
C GLY A 122 -1.25 -2.61 5.43
N PRO A 123 -0.31 -3.16 6.21
CA PRO A 123 0.91 -3.75 5.68
C PRO A 123 0.65 -5.10 5.01
N VAL A 124 1.34 -5.37 3.89
CA VAL A 124 1.27 -6.69 3.23
C VAL A 124 1.98 -7.76 4.06
N SER A 125 1.38 -8.96 4.15
CA SER A 125 1.96 -10.14 4.81
C SER A 125 2.79 -10.99 3.85
N ASP A 126 2.15 -11.51 2.80
CA ASP A 126 2.70 -12.60 1.97
C ASP A 126 3.11 -12.13 0.57
N MET A 127 2.56 -11.00 0.11
CA MET A 127 2.79 -10.42 -1.22
C MET A 127 3.83 -9.30 -1.19
N PHE A 128 5.05 -9.62 -0.77
CA PHE A 128 6.16 -8.66 -0.66
C PHE A 128 7.09 -8.73 -1.88
N TYR A 129 6.97 -7.78 -2.80
CA TYR A 129 7.70 -7.75 -4.08
C TYR A 129 8.62 -6.53 -4.20
N GLY A 130 9.73 -6.68 -4.94
CA GLY A 130 10.60 -5.58 -5.38
C GLY A 130 11.26 -4.75 -4.29
N ARG A 131 11.40 -5.34 -3.09
CA ARG A 131 12.01 -4.69 -1.91
C ARG A 131 13.17 -5.50 -1.30
N THR A 132 13.68 -6.48 -2.04
CA THR A 132 14.69 -7.42 -1.56
C THR A 132 16.03 -6.72 -1.32
N GLU A 133 16.40 -5.76 -2.16
CA GLU A 133 17.63 -4.99 -2.01
C GLU A 133 17.58 -4.11 -0.76
N GLU A 134 16.48 -3.36 -0.59
CA GLU A 134 16.25 -2.51 0.59
C GLU A 134 16.20 -3.33 1.88
N LEU A 135 15.51 -4.48 1.86
CA LEU A 135 15.47 -5.42 2.97
C LEU A 135 16.87 -5.93 3.34
N THR A 136 17.64 -6.38 2.34
CA THR A 136 18.99 -6.91 2.54
C THR A 136 19.93 -5.85 3.09
N LEU A 137 19.85 -4.63 2.55
CA LEU A 137 20.64 -3.48 2.97
C LEU A 137 20.33 -3.11 4.43
N LEU A 138 19.05 -3.01 4.80
CA LEU A 138 18.64 -2.73 6.17
C LEU A 138 19.14 -3.82 7.13
N LEU A 139 18.94 -5.09 6.81
CA LEU A 139 19.40 -6.20 7.65
C LEU A 139 20.93 -6.18 7.83
N ALA A 140 21.68 -6.02 6.74
CA ALA A 140 23.14 -5.96 6.78
C ALA A 140 23.65 -4.77 7.62
N SER A 141 22.99 -3.63 7.55
CA SER A 141 23.33 -2.45 8.35
C SER A 141 23.03 -2.64 9.83
N LEU A 142 21.90 -3.26 10.17
CA LEU A 142 21.49 -3.50 11.54
C LEU A 142 22.44 -4.49 12.22
N GLU A 143 22.89 -5.51 11.49
CA GLU A 143 23.81 -6.52 12.02
C GLU A 143 25.23 -6.03 12.26
N ARG A 144 25.72 -5.08 11.47
CA ARG A 144 27.10 -4.61 11.63
C ARG A 144 27.21 -3.57 12.76
N PRO A 145 28.17 -3.74 13.69
CA PRO A 145 28.47 -2.69 14.67
C PRO A 145 28.98 -1.44 13.95
N ASN A 146 28.71 -0.26 14.52
CA ASN A 146 29.15 1.06 14.02
C ASN A 146 28.67 1.47 12.62
N GLN A 147 27.78 0.70 11.97
CA GLN A 147 27.06 1.19 10.79
C GLN A 147 26.00 2.22 11.19
N LYS A 148 25.83 3.23 10.33
CA LYS A 148 24.79 4.23 10.48
C LYS A 148 23.41 3.59 10.49
N ASN A 149 22.49 4.30 11.11
CA ASN A 149 21.09 3.93 11.08
C ASN A 149 20.48 4.28 9.73
N HIS A 150 19.24 3.85 9.50
CA HIS A 150 18.59 4.09 8.22
C HIS A 150 17.29 4.85 8.42
N ALA A 151 17.06 5.79 7.51
CA ALA A 151 15.80 6.49 7.38
C ALA A 151 15.16 6.12 6.05
N VAL A 152 14.06 5.37 6.15
CA VAL A 152 13.22 4.93 5.03
C VAL A 152 12.28 6.08 4.67
N VAL A 153 12.51 6.67 3.51
CA VAL A 153 11.79 7.87 3.06
C VAL A 153 11.02 7.58 1.79
N GLY A 154 9.73 7.89 1.75
CA GLY A 154 8.95 7.75 0.51
C GLY A 154 7.49 8.10 0.71
N PRO A 155 6.70 8.22 -0.37
CA PRO A 155 5.30 8.64 -0.29
C PRO A 155 4.42 7.64 0.47
N ARG A 156 3.18 8.06 0.78
CA ARG A 156 2.21 7.21 1.47
C ARG A 156 1.90 5.97 0.62
N ARG A 157 1.71 4.82 1.27
CA ARG A 157 1.40 3.53 0.65
C ARG A 157 2.44 2.98 -0.36
N VAL A 158 3.69 3.46 -0.34
CA VAL A 158 4.78 2.91 -1.19
C VAL A 158 5.40 1.60 -0.65
N GLY A 159 4.99 1.17 0.55
CA GLY A 159 5.46 -0.08 1.19
C GLY A 159 6.44 0.10 2.36
N LYS A 160 6.59 1.32 2.92
CA LYS A 160 7.46 1.58 4.09
C LYS A 160 7.13 0.68 5.27
N THR A 161 5.88 0.70 5.73
CA THR A 161 5.39 -0.10 6.87
C THR A 161 5.61 -1.60 6.64
N SER A 162 5.32 -2.09 5.43
CA SER A 162 5.53 -3.49 5.05
C SER A 162 7.01 -3.88 5.09
N LEU A 163 7.90 -3.02 4.58
CA LEU A 163 9.35 -3.22 4.67
C LEU A 163 9.81 -3.28 6.14
N LEU A 164 9.37 -2.36 6.99
CA LEU A 164 9.73 -2.36 8.42
C LEU A 164 9.25 -3.63 9.13
N HIS A 165 8.01 -4.06 8.87
CA HIS A 165 7.47 -5.30 9.44
C HIS A 165 8.27 -6.52 8.99
N ARG A 166 8.69 -6.57 7.71
CA ARG A 166 9.49 -7.67 7.17
C ARG A 166 10.88 -7.73 7.79
N VAL A 167 11.59 -6.60 7.83
CA VAL A 167 12.92 -6.50 8.50
C VAL A 167 12.82 -6.93 9.96
N ARG A 168 11.79 -6.45 10.68
CA ARG A 168 11.55 -6.82 12.08
C ARG A 168 11.28 -8.31 12.24
N ALA A 169 10.45 -8.91 11.39
CA ALA A 169 10.16 -10.34 11.46
C ALA A 169 11.43 -11.18 11.26
N GLU A 170 12.27 -10.80 10.30
CA GLU A 170 13.53 -11.49 10.04
C GLU A 170 14.56 -11.31 11.16
N LEU A 171 14.63 -10.15 11.79
CA LEU A 171 15.49 -9.96 12.97
C LEU A 171 14.99 -10.73 14.19
N ARG A 172 13.67 -10.78 14.41
CA ARG A 172 13.07 -11.56 15.51
C ARG A 172 13.35 -13.06 15.41
N ALA A 173 13.45 -13.57 14.17
CA ALA A 173 13.83 -14.97 13.95
C ALA A 173 15.30 -15.26 14.30
N ARG A 174 16.15 -14.23 14.38
CA ARG A 174 17.57 -14.36 14.75
C ARG A 174 17.73 -14.30 16.27
N LYS A 175 18.62 -15.14 16.82
CA LYS A 175 18.91 -15.13 18.26
C LYS A 175 19.64 -13.85 18.66
N GLY A 176 19.34 -13.32 19.85
CA GLY A 176 20.05 -12.17 20.43
C GLY A 176 19.56 -10.80 19.97
N TRP A 177 18.37 -10.70 19.38
CA TRP A 177 17.74 -9.43 19.03
C TRP A 177 16.42 -9.21 19.79
N ASP A 178 16.34 -8.09 20.48
CA ASP A 178 15.08 -7.48 20.89
C ASP A 178 14.64 -6.52 19.79
N THR A 179 13.34 -6.48 19.53
CA THR A 179 12.80 -5.58 18.50
C THR A 179 11.45 -5.01 18.90
N VAL A 180 11.31 -3.69 18.73
CA VAL A 180 10.07 -2.96 18.98
C VAL A 180 9.67 -2.18 17.73
N TYR A 181 8.36 -2.18 17.45
CA TYR A 181 7.75 -1.37 16.40
C TYR A 181 6.73 -0.46 17.03
N ILE A 182 6.74 0.79 16.59
CA ILE A 182 5.83 1.83 17.03
C ILE A 182 5.39 2.66 15.82
N ASP A 183 4.09 2.86 15.72
CA ASP A 183 3.47 3.75 14.75
C ASP A 183 3.14 5.06 15.46
N VAL A 184 3.77 6.14 15.02
CA VAL A 184 3.68 7.44 15.68
C VAL A 184 2.34 8.14 15.45
N SER A 185 1.63 7.79 14.38
CA SER A 185 0.30 8.37 14.07
C SER A 185 -0.71 8.19 15.21
N SER A 186 -0.55 7.13 16.00
CA SER A 186 -1.39 6.83 17.17
C SER A 186 -1.32 7.90 18.28
N PHE A 187 -0.31 8.77 18.29
CA PHE A 187 -0.15 9.85 19.27
C PHE A 187 -0.66 11.21 18.76
N GLY A 188 -1.23 11.27 17.56
CA GLY A 188 -1.70 12.52 16.95
C GLY A 188 -2.80 13.26 17.74
N THR A 189 -3.50 12.56 18.64
CA THR A 189 -4.55 13.12 19.51
C THR A 189 -3.98 13.97 20.66
N VAL A 190 -2.69 13.82 20.99
CA VAL A 190 -2.03 14.62 22.02
C VAL A 190 -1.60 15.95 21.39
N SER A 191 -2.28 17.03 21.79
CA SER A 191 -2.07 18.37 21.21
C SER A 191 -0.71 18.96 21.55
N ASP A 192 -0.20 18.72 22.77
CA ASP A 192 1.10 19.25 23.19
C ASP A 192 2.27 18.43 22.59
N PRO A 193 3.20 19.08 21.87
CA PRO A 193 4.40 18.46 21.32
C PRO A 193 5.23 17.63 22.32
N THR A 194 5.44 18.18 23.51
CA THR A 194 6.32 17.59 24.52
C THR A 194 5.65 16.40 25.19
N GLU A 195 4.38 16.51 25.54
CA GLU A 195 3.58 15.40 26.04
C GLU A 195 3.48 14.28 25.02
N ARG A 196 3.33 14.59 23.73
CA ARG A 196 3.32 13.59 22.65
C ARG A 196 4.64 12.83 22.59
N LEU A 197 5.77 13.52 22.72
CA LEU A 197 7.08 12.87 22.77
C LEU A 197 7.24 12.02 24.02
N HIS A 198 6.76 12.49 25.16
CA HIS A 198 6.81 11.71 26.39
C HIS A 198 5.94 10.45 26.33
N ALA A 199 4.74 10.55 25.75
CA ALA A 199 3.87 9.41 25.49
C ALA A 199 4.52 8.40 24.54
N PHE A 200 5.20 8.88 23.50
CA PHE A 200 5.98 8.03 22.60
C PHE A 200 7.08 7.25 23.33
N PHE A 201 7.89 7.92 24.15
CA PHE A 201 8.93 7.23 24.93
C PHE A 201 8.33 6.26 25.95
N GLN A 202 7.24 6.64 26.62
CA GLN A 202 6.54 5.75 27.55
C GLN A 202 6.04 4.49 26.83
N ALA A 203 5.41 4.64 25.67
CA ALA A 203 4.93 3.51 24.87
C ALA A 203 6.06 2.57 24.41
N LEU A 204 7.25 3.11 24.14
CA LEU A 204 8.43 2.28 23.86
C LEU A 204 8.88 1.48 25.08
N LEU A 205 8.92 2.09 26.27
CA LEU A 205 9.25 1.41 27.51
C LEU A 205 8.25 0.29 27.82
N ASP A 206 6.96 0.59 27.70
CA ASP A 206 5.87 -0.36 27.97
C ASP A 206 5.94 -1.56 27.01
N LYS A 207 6.14 -1.31 25.70
CA LYS A 207 6.29 -2.39 24.69
C LYS A 207 7.52 -3.26 24.91
N LEU A 208 8.55 -2.72 25.54
CA LEU A 208 9.79 -3.42 25.85
C LEU A 208 9.79 -4.02 27.25
N ASP A 209 8.72 -3.84 28.03
CA ASP A 209 8.62 -4.21 29.44
C ASP A 209 9.81 -3.68 30.25
N ILE A 210 9.99 -2.35 30.21
CA ILE A 210 11.05 -1.64 30.92
C ILE A 210 10.41 -0.64 31.89
N PRO A 211 10.67 -0.74 33.20
CA PRO A 211 10.22 0.28 34.13
C PRO A 211 10.99 1.57 33.91
N GLY A 212 10.29 2.70 33.85
CA GLY A 212 10.89 4.00 33.64
C GLY A 212 9.85 5.10 33.46
N ALA A 213 10.33 6.31 33.17
CA ALA A 213 9.48 7.45 32.85
C ALA A 213 9.69 7.87 31.40
N GLY A 214 8.60 8.23 30.72
CA GLY A 214 8.61 8.72 29.34
C GLY A 214 9.30 10.07 29.11
N THR A 215 9.91 10.70 30.11
CA THR A 215 10.75 11.89 29.85
C THR A 215 12.01 11.48 29.10
N SER A 216 12.61 12.37 28.29
CA SER A 216 13.83 12.03 27.52
C SER A 216 14.97 11.49 28.40
N GLN A 217 15.21 12.11 29.56
CA GLN A 217 16.21 11.67 30.53
C GLN A 217 15.80 10.34 31.20
N GLY A 218 14.53 10.19 31.58
CA GLY A 218 14.01 8.96 32.16
C GLY A 218 14.11 7.78 31.20
N PHE A 219 13.82 8.02 29.92
CA PHE A 219 13.94 7.05 28.84
C PHE A 219 15.38 6.60 28.65
N ILE A 220 16.33 7.55 28.51
CA ILE A 220 17.77 7.24 28.38
C ILE A 220 18.28 6.42 29.58
N ALA A 221 17.91 6.80 30.81
CA ALA A 221 18.32 6.09 32.02
C ALA A 221 17.76 4.66 32.09
N ALA A 222 16.48 4.47 31.74
CA ALA A 222 15.84 3.16 31.69
C ALA A 222 16.48 2.26 30.62
N MET A 223 16.75 2.82 29.45
CA MET A 223 17.44 2.14 28.35
C MET A 223 18.87 1.75 28.73
N GLY A 224 19.62 2.64 29.38
CA GLY A 224 20.98 2.37 29.85
C GLY A 224 21.03 1.28 30.92
N THR A 225 20.04 1.22 31.80
CA THR A 225 19.94 0.16 32.82
C THR A 225 19.75 -1.22 32.19
N LYS A 226 18.93 -1.32 31.12
CA LYS A 226 18.65 -2.59 30.45
C LYS A 226 19.71 -2.99 29.43
N TYR A 227 20.23 -2.03 28.65
CA TYR A 227 21.07 -2.29 27.48
C TYR A 227 22.51 -1.74 27.58
N GLY A 228 22.86 -0.96 28.60
CA GLY A 228 24.19 -0.38 28.77
C GLY A 228 25.27 -1.32 29.33
N GLY A 229 24.90 -2.50 29.84
CA GLY A 229 25.81 -3.48 30.47
C GLY A 229 26.28 -4.64 29.57
N ASN A 230 26.74 -5.74 30.20
CA ASN A 230 27.24 -6.93 29.49
C ASN A 230 26.10 -7.63 28.71
N ARG A 231 26.07 -7.41 27.40
CA ARG A 231 24.89 -7.57 26.52
C ARG A 231 24.44 -9.03 26.38
N LYS A 232 23.18 -9.33 26.71
CA LYS A 232 22.52 -10.59 26.33
C LYS A 232 21.82 -10.52 24.97
N SER A 233 21.39 -9.33 24.55
CA SER A 233 20.66 -9.07 23.30
C SER A 233 20.91 -7.63 22.81
N ARG A 234 20.80 -7.42 21.49
CA ARG A 234 20.85 -6.12 20.80
C ARG A 234 19.44 -5.63 20.55
N LEU A 235 19.20 -4.32 20.58
CA LEU A 235 17.88 -3.74 20.33
C LEU A 235 17.80 -3.08 18.95
N ALA A 236 16.73 -3.36 18.20
CA ALA A 236 16.30 -2.57 17.06
C ALA A 236 14.93 -1.91 17.32
N ILE A 237 14.86 -0.59 17.14
CA ILE A 237 13.64 0.21 17.25
C ILE A 237 13.19 0.63 15.85
N PHE A 238 11.97 0.25 15.48
CA PHE A 238 11.34 0.63 14.22
C PHE A 238 10.26 1.68 14.49
N VAL A 239 10.46 2.90 13.99
CA VAL A 239 9.56 4.03 14.19
C VAL A 239 8.92 4.38 12.85
N ASP A 240 7.61 4.17 12.71
CA ASP A 240 6.85 4.50 11.51
C ASP A 240 6.06 5.81 11.68
N GLU A 241 5.74 6.45 10.55
CA GLU A 241 5.08 7.77 10.46
C GLU A 241 5.70 8.85 11.39
N VAL A 242 7.04 8.93 11.44
CA VAL A 242 7.76 9.77 12.41
C VAL A 242 7.61 11.30 12.21
N ASP A 243 7.10 11.73 11.06
CA ASP A 243 7.10 13.13 10.62
C ASP A 243 6.46 14.09 11.64
N ASP A 244 5.36 13.70 12.26
CA ASP A 244 4.63 14.53 13.24
C ASP A 244 5.47 14.81 14.50
N LEU A 245 6.19 13.80 15.01
CA LEU A 245 7.07 13.98 16.17
C LEU A 245 8.27 14.89 15.85
N LEU A 246 8.78 14.79 14.61
CA LEU A 246 9.88 15.63 14.15
C LEU A 246 9.46 17.10 13.96
N GLN A 247 8.25 17.36 13.46
CA GLN A 247 7.74 18.72 13.31
C GLN A 247 7.55 19.42 14.65
N ALA A 248 7.01 18.69 15.64
CA ALA A 248 6.63 19.24 16.93
C ALA A 248 7.83 19.86 17.69
N HIS A 249 9.05 19.35 17.48
CA HIS A 249 10.27 19.81 18.18
C HIS A 249 11.21 20.66 17.31
N ALA A 250 10.92 20.78 16.01
CA ALA A 250 11.69 21.62 15.09
C ALA A 250 11.42 23.13 15.33
N ARG A 251 10.21 23.48 15.80
CA ARG A 251 9.80 24.88 16.03
C ARG A 251 10.51 25.53 17.22
N ASP A 252 10.85 24.74 18.23
CA ASP A 252 11.47 25.23 19.47
C ASP A 252 13.01 25.06 19.49
N GLY A 253 13.60 24.55 18.40
CA GLY A 253 15.04 24.36 18.26
C GLY A 253 15.66 23.33 19.22
N GLN A 254 14.85 22.53 19.91
CA GLN A 254 15.33 21.64 20.97
C GLN A 254 15.79 20.26 20.48
N ASP A 255 15.46 19.85 19.24
CA ASP A 255 15.90 18.59 18.60
C ASP A 255 15.88 17.37 19.53
N ILE A 256 14.90 17.30 20.44
CA ILE A 256 14.93 16.38 21.58
C ILE A 256 14.94 14.93 21.08
N LEU A 257 14.05 14.59 20.15
CA LEU A 257 13.98 13.23 19.60
C LEU A 257 15.27 12.83 18.86
N PRO A 258 15.80 13.59 17.87
CA PRO A 258 17.08 13.28 17.25
C PRO A 258 18.24 13.16 18.26
N ARG A 259 18.33 14.05 19.25
CA ARG A 259 19.37 14.00 20.29
C ARG A 259 19.28 12.74 21.13
N THR A 260 18.08 12.40 21.61
CA THR A 260 17.83 11.17 22.36
C THR A 260 18.21 9.94 21.54
N ILE A 261 17.78 9.85 20.28
CA ILE A 261 18.16 8.75 19.38
C ILE A 261 19.68 8.66 19.24
N ARG A 262 20.37 9.78 19.01
CA ARG A 262 21.84 9.82 18.91
C ARG A 262 22.52 9.27 20.17
N THR A 263 22.03 9.62 21.36
CA THR A 263 22.53 9.08 22.63
C THR A 263 22.37 7.57 22.70
N LEU A 264 21.19 7.04 22.36
CA LEU A 264 20.95 5.59 22.38
C LEU A 264 21.87 4.81 21.44
N ILE A 265 22.13 5.37 20.25
CA ILE A 265 23.01 4.75 19.25
C ILE A 265 24.44 4.71 19.78
N ASN A 266 24.94 5.83 20.30
CA ASN A 266 26.34 5.95 20.68
C ASN A 266 26.67 5.29 22.02
N GLU A 267 25.78 5.39 23.01
CA GLU A 267 26.03 4.88 24.36
C GLU A 267 25.60 3.42 24.52
N PHE A 268 24.55 2.99 23.82
CA PHE A 268 23.94 1.67 24.03
C PHE A 268 23.95 0.76 22.79
N ASP A 269 24.49 1.21 21.64
CA ASP A 269 24.48 0.48 20.34
C ASP A 269 23.08 0.01 19.95
N VAL A 270 22.07 0.83 20.28
CA VAL A 270 20.69 0.63 19.84
C VAL A 270 20.62 0.97 18.36
N LYS A 271 20.02 0.08 17.57
CA LYS A 271 19.71 0.37 16.18
C LYS A 271 18.34 0.98 16.05
N VAL A 272 18.21 2.00 15.21
CA VAL A 272 16.95 2.71 14.97
C VAL A 272 16.71 2.76 13.47
N VAL A 273 15.51 2.40 13.04
CA VAL A 273 15.05 2.60 11.66
C VAL A 273 13.85 3.55 11.71
N LEU A 274 14.01 4.71 11.09
CA LEU A 274 12.96 5.72 10.99
C LEU A 274 12.26 5.58 9.65
N ALA A 275 10.93 5.52 9.62
CA ALA A 275 10.16 5.63 8.41
C ALA A 275 9.29 6.88 8.44
N GLY A 276 9.26 7.58 7.32
CA GLY A 276 8.56 8.85 7.18
C GLY A 276 8.53 9.36 5.76
N TYR A 277 8.20 10.63 5.63
CA TYR A 277 7.95 11.29 4.39
C TYR A 277 8.61 12.69 4.35
N LYS A 278 7.83 13.78 4.39
CA LYS A 278 8.28 15.14 4.10
C LYS A 278 9.24 15.72 5.15
N THR A 279 8.86 15.69 6.42
CA THR A 279 9.66 16.25 7.52
C THR A 279 10.96 15.46 7.68
N LEU A 280 10.86 14.13 7.64
CA LEU A 280 12.04 13.27 7.70
C LEU A 280 12.98 13.57 6.53
N TYR A 281 12.45 13.65 5.30
CA TYR A 281 13.23 14.00 4.10
C TYR A 281 13.99 15.32 4.27
N PHE A 282 13.32 16.40 4.65
CA PHE A 282 13.97 17.71 4.78
C PHE A 282 14.98 17.76 5.91
N GLN A 283 14.70 17.15 7.06
CA GLN A 283 15.69 17.06 8.14
C GLN A 283 16.92 16.25 7.74
N MET A 284 16.77 15.27 6.85
CA MET A 284 17.90 14.50 6.32
C MET A 284 18.72 15.24 5.25
N HIS A 285 18.20 16.34 4.68
CA HIS A 285 18.93 17.18 3.73
C HIS A 285 19.51 18.44 4.38
N ASN A 286 19.20 18.67 5.67
CA ASN A 286 19.73 19.78 6.43
C ASN A 286 21.00 19.37 7.17
N GLU A 287 22.16 19.87 6.75
CA GLU A 287 23.47 19.57 7.37
C GLU A 287 23.52 19.91 8.87
N LYS A 288 22.69 20.85 9.33
CA LYS A 288 22.59 21.23 10.75
C LYS A 288 21.77 20.25 11.58
N SER A 289 20.99 19.38 10.93
CA SER A 289 20.17 18.37 11.60
C SER A 289 21.03 17.25 12.15
N ALA A 290 20.72 16.80 13.36
CA ALA A 290 21.36 15.60 13.90
C ALA A 290 21.08 14.36 13.02
N LEU A 291 19.90 14.28 12.38
CA LEU A 291 19.52 13.13 11.54
C LEU A 291 20.43 12.97 10.32
N PHE A 292 20.89 14.07 9.72
CA PHE A 292 21.82 14.06 8.56
C PHE A 292 23.10 13.26 8.85
N ASN A 293 23.62 13.37 10.07
CA ASN A 293 24.90 12.76 10.43
C ASN A 293 24.77 11.32 10.96
N MET A 294 23.60 10.93 11.48
CA MET A 294 23.42 9.63 12.16
C MET A 294 22.77 8.55 11.29
N SER A 295 22.12 8.94 10.19
CA SER A 295 21.33 8.02 9.36
C SER A 295 21.66 8.15 7.88
N ASP A 296 21.68 7.03 7.19
CA ASP A 296 21.70 6.99 5.72
C ASP A 296 20.27 6.96 5.16
N ARG A 297 20.09 7.58 4.01
CA ARG A 297 18.79 7.66 3.33
C ARG A 297 18.53 6.39 2.54
N LEU A 298 17.35 5.80 2.77
CA LEU A 298 16.82 4.73 1.94
C LEU A 298 15.51 5.20 1.28
N PRO A 299 15.56 5.75 0.06
CA PRO A 299 14.36 6.19 -0.63
C PRO A 299 13.55 4.99 -1.14
N LEU A 300 12.24 4.97 -0.87
CA LEU A 300 11.32 4.03 -1.52
C LEU A 300 10.49 4.77 -2.58
N ALA A 301 10.47 4.20 -3.78
CA ALA A 301 9.78 4.73 -4.96
C ALA A 301 8.90 3.65 -5.62
N ALA A 302 8.52 3.83 -6.87
CA ALA A 302 7.86 2.78 -7.67
C ALA A 302 8.70 1.48 -7.68
N LEU A 303 8.04 0.34 -7.92
CA LEU A 303 8.72 -0.93 -8.12
C LEU A 303 9.48 -0.93 -9.45
N ASP A 304 10.51 -1.76 -9.53
CA ASP A 304 11.07 -2.15 -10.82
C ASP A 304 10.02 -2.90 -11.65
N GLU A 305 10.24 -2.98 -12.96
CA GLU A 305 9.27 -3.57 -13.90
C GLU A 305 8.98 -5.05 -13.60
N ALA A 306 10.02 -5.84 -13.33
CA ALA A 306 9.85 -7.28 -13.06
C ALA A 306 9.04 -7.51 -11.78
N SER A 307 9.32 -6.74 -10.72
CA SER A 307 8.57 -6.83 -9.47
C SER A 307 7.14 -6.32 -9.57
N ALA A 308 6.89 -5.28 -10.38
CA ALA A 308 5.55 -4.78 -10.66
C ALA A 308 4.73 -5.83 -11.43
N GLU A 309 5.32 -6.46 -12.44
CA GLU A 309 4.70 -7.57 -13.16
C GLU A 309 4.39 -8.76 -12.26
N ALA A 310 5.34 -9.14 -11.38
CA ALA A 310 5.16 -10.23 -10.43
C ALA A 310 4.00 -9.94 -9.46
N LEU A 311 3.92 -8.72 -8.92
CA LEU A 311 2.81 -8.29 -8.05
C LEU A 311 1.44 -8.43 -8.74
N ILE A 312 1.37 -8.28 -10.06
CA ILE A 312 0.12 -8.45 -10.83
C ILE A 312 -0.14 -9.92 -11.14
N ARG A 313 0.86 -10.63 -11.66
CA ARG A 313 0.70 -11.95 -12.27
C ARG A 313 0.66 -13.06 -11.26
N ASP A 314 1.53 -13.04 -10.26
CA ASP A 314 1.67 -14.14 -9.30
C ASP A 314 0.37 -14.37 -8.53
N PRO A 315 -0.35 -13.34 -8.03
CA PRO A 315 -1.59 -13.56 -7.29
C PRO A 315 -2.76 -14.06 -8.16
N LEU A 316 -2.72 -13.75 -9.46
CA LEU A 316 -3.75 -14.16 -10.43
C LEU A 316 -3.46 -15.53 -11.04
N ASN A 317 -2.24 -16.05 -10.88
CA ASN A 317 -1.78 -17.26 -11.51
C ASN A 317 -2.73 -18.43 -11.19
N ASN A 318 -2.98 -19.26 -12.20
CA ASN A 318 -3.92 -20.38 -12.15
C ASN A 318 -5.40 -20.05 -11.89
N VAL A 319 -5.78 -18.80 -11.60
CA VAL A 319 -7.19 -18.43 -11.31
C VAL A 319 -7.77 -17.53 -12.40
N VAL A 320 -7.01 -16.53 -12.84
CA VAL A 320 -7.43 -15.53 -13.83
C VAL A 320 -6.37 -15.39 -14.92
N GLU A 321 -6.79 -15.49 -16.18
CA GLU A 321 -5.92 -15.31 -17.34
C GLU A 321 -5.66 -13.83 -17.61
N ILE A 322 -4.39 -13.48 -17.79
CA ILE A 322 -3.96 -12.13 -18.16
C ILE A 322 -2.75 -12.21 -19.10
N SER A 323 -2.80 -11.49 -20.23
CA SER A 323 -1.69 -11.45 -21.18
C SER A 323 -0.60 -10.47 -20.74
N ARG A 324 0.62 -10.65 -21.24
CA ARG A 324 1.76 -9.76 -20.92
C ARG A 324 1.48 -8.30 -21.30
N ASP A 325 0.86 -8.07 -22.45
CA ASP A 325 0.54 -6.71 -22.90
C ASP A 325 -0.42 -5.98 -21.95
N VAL A 326 -1.39 -6.72 -21.39
CA VAL A 326 -2.33 -6.17 -20.41
C VAL A 326 -1.62 -5.87 -19.09
N VAL A 327 -0.71 -6.75 -18.64
CA VAL A 327 0.12 -6.51 -17.44
C VAL A 327 0.98 -5.27 -17.62
N HIS A 328 1.65 -5.13 -18.76
CA HIS A 328 2.46 -3.97 -19.08
C HIS A 328 1.63 -2.68 -19.04
N GLY A 329 0.44 -2.70 -19.65
CA GLY A 329 -0.46 -1.56 -19.60
C GLY A 329 -0.94 -1.22 -18.18
N ILE A 330 -1.17 -2.20 -17.30
CA ILE A 330 -1.45 -1.92 -15.87
C ILE A 330 -0.23 -1.25 -15.22
N CYS A 331 0.99 -1.75 -15.46
CA CYS A 331 2.22 -1.16 -14.93
C CYS A 331 2.39 0.30 -15.36
N GLU A 332 2.17 0.61 -16.63
CA GLU A 332 2.25 1.98 -17.17
C GLU A 332 1.19 2.91 -16.53
N ARG A 333 -0.06 2.45 -16.48
CA ARG A 333 -1.20 3.24 -15.98
C ARG A 333 -1.15 3.49 -14.47
N THR A 334 -0.48 2.62 -13.72
CA THR A 334 -0.31 2.71 -12.27
C THR A 334 1.05 3.30 -11.87
N GLY A 335 1.91 3.64 -12.83
CA GLY A 335 3.26 4.14 -12.58
C GLY A 335 4.17 3.15 -11.83
N ARG A 336 3.79 1.86 -11.80
CA ARG A 336 4.40 0.78 -11.00
C ARG A 336 4.38 0.99 -9.49
N PHE A 337 3.45 1.82 -8.98
CA PHE A 337 3.30 1.98 -7.54
C PHE A 337 2.49 0.82 -6.95
N PRO A 338 2.98 0.15 -5.89
CA PRO A 338 2.32 -1.02 -5.32
C PRO A 338 0.86 -0.78 -4.96
N ASN A 339 0.53 0.37 -4.36
CA ASN A 339 -0.84 0.68 -3.97
C ASN A 339 -1.78 0.78 -5.18
N PHE A 340 -1.37 1.46 -6.25
CA PHE A 340 -2.15 1.69 -7.46
C PHE A 340 -2.31 0.40 -8.26
N ILE A 341 -1.29 -0.44 -8.31
CA ILE A 341 -1.42 -1.80 -8.84
C ILE A 341 -2.48 -2.58 -8.06
N GLN A 342 -2.38 -2.60 -6.73
CA GLN A 342 -3.30 -3.39 -5.90
C GLN A 342 -4.75 -2.90 -6.01
N ILE A 343 -5.00 -1.57 -6.00
CA ILE A 343 -6.36 -1.07 -6.20
C ILE A 343 -6.87 -1.36 -7.62
N CYS A 344 -6.03 -1.23 -8.66
CA CYS A 344 -6.42 -1.54 -10.04
C CYS A 344 -6.83 -3.02 -10.17
N CYS A 345 -5.98 -3.94 -9.71
CA CYS A 345 -6.26 -5.36 -9.78
C CYS A 345 -7.47 -5.79 -8.93
N ARG A 346 -7.68 -5.18 -7.75
CA ARG A 346 -8.89 -5.41 -6.97
C ARG A 346 -10.15 -5.01 -7.75
N LEU A 347 -10.17 -3.81 -8.31
CA LEU A 347 -11.31 -3.31 -9.11
C LEU A 347 -11.54 -4.13 -10.39
N LEU A 348 -10.48 -4.70 -10.97
CA LEU A 348 -10.59 -5.63 -12.10
C LEU A 348 -11.32 -6.92 -11.70
N LEU A 349 -11.04 -7.48 -10.52
CA LEU A 349 -11.73 -8.68 -10.01
C LEU A 349 -13.20 -8.44 -9.65
N GLU A 350 -13.58 -7.19 -9.37
CA GLU A 350 -14.97 -6.78 -9.14
C GLU A 350 -15.80 -6.70 -10.43
N ARG A 351 -15.17 -6.78 -11.61
CA ARG A 351 -15.88 -6.67 -12.89
C ARG A 351 -16.69 -7.93 -13.18
N PRO A 352 -17.99 -7.82 -13.50
CA PRO A 352 -18.82 -8.97 -13.87
C PRO A 352 -18.24 -9.79 -15.04
N ARG A 353 -17.65 -9.12 -16.04
CA ARG A 353 -16.99 -9.78 -17.18
C ARG A 353 -15.78 -10.62 -16.74
N VAL A 354 -14.96 -10.09 -15.83
CA VAL A 354 -13.78 -10.80 -15.30
C VAL A 354 -14.22 -11.95 -14.40
N GLN A 355 -15.24 -11.75 -13.55
CA GLN A 355 -15.78 -12.84 -12.72
C GLN A 355 -16.32 -14.01 -13.56
N GLN A 356 -17.01 -13.72 -14.67
CA GLN A 356 -17.60 -14.75 -15.53
C GLN A 356 -16.56 -15.42 -16.43
N SER A 357 -15.72 -14.63 -17.11
CA SER A 357 -14.77 -15.16 -18.09
C SER A 357 -13.46 -15.63 -17.48
N ARG A 358 -13.14 -15.20 -16.25
CA ARG A 358 -11.85 -15.39 -15.57
C ARG A 358 -10.67 -14.95 -16.45
N ARG A 359 -10.88 -13.90 -17.22
CA ARG A 359 -9.89 -13.30 -18.11
C ARG A 359 -9.96 -11.79 -18.00
N ILE A 360 -8.79 -11.16 -17.92
CA ILE A 360 -8.66 -9.69 -17.92
C ILE A 360 -8.22 -9.25 -19.31
N THR A 361 -8.96 -8.30 -19.88
CA THR A 361 -8.67 -7.69 -21.18
C THR A 361 -8.21 -6.24 -21.03
N TRP A 362 -7.69 -5.65 -22.12
CA TRP A 362 -7.30 -4.25 -22.12
C TRP A 362 -8.49 -3.30 -21.93
N ASP A 363 -9.67 -3.66 -22.44
CA ASP A 363 -10.89 -2.86 -22.23
C ASP A 363 -11.25 -2.82 -20.74
N ASP A 364 -11.11 -3.93 -20.00
CA ASP A 364 -11.36 -3.96 -18.55
C ASP A 364 -10.40 -3.02 -17.81
N VAL A 365 -9.11 -3.03 -18.16
CA VAL A 365 -8.11 -2.12 -17.59
C VAL A 365 -8.46 -0.67 -17.88
N ARG A 366 -8.75 -0.33 -19.14
CA ARG A 366 -9.13 1.03 -19.52
C ARG A 366 -10.34 1.49 -18.71
N GLU A 367 -11.42 0.70 -18.68
CA GLU A 367 -12.63 1.08 -17.96
C GLU A 367 -12.39 1.19 -16.43
N VAL A 368 -11.51 0.38 -15.82
CA VAL A 368 -11.14 0.50 -14.39
C VAL A 368 -10.31 1.73 -14.13
N THR A 369 -9.29 2.00 -14.95
CA THR A 369 -8.44 3.19 -14.80
C THR A 369 -9.22 4.49 -14.97
N GLN A 370 -10.31 4.45 -15.74
CA GLN A 370 -11.26 5.56 -15.95
C GLN A 370 -12.43 5.58 -14.95
N SER A 371 -12.45 4.67 -13.98
CA SER A 371 -13.53 4.59 -13.00
C SER A 371 -13.37 5.61 -11.88
N ARG A 372 -14.51 6.10 -11.39
CA ARG A 372 -14.58 6.98 -10.21
C ARG A 372 -13.84 6.39 -8.99
N ALA A 373 -14.03 5.10 -8.73
CA ALA A 373 -13.45 4.44 -7.56
C ALA A 373 -11.91 4.42 -7.60
N PHE A 374 -11.33 4.16 -8.77
CA PHE A 374 -9.88 4.21 -8.95
C PHE A 374 -9.35 5.63 -8.80
N PHE A 375 -10.06 6.58 -9.40
CA PHE A 375 -9.72 7.99 -9.34
C PHE A 375 -9.74 8.56 -7.91
N GLU A 376 -10.83 8.34 -7.16
CA GLU A 376 -10.96 8.77 -5.75
C GLU A 376 -9.80 8.21 -4.91
N HIS A 377 -9.42 6.95 -5.12
CA HIS A 377 -8.30 6.35 -4.40
C HIS A 377 -6.95 7.03 -4.70
N ILE A 378 -6.70 7.41 -5.96
CA ILE A 378 -5.48 8.12 -6.36
C ILE A 378 -5.44 9.50 -5.72
N VAL A 379 -6.53 10.25 -5.82
CA VAL A 379 -6.63 11.59 -5.26
C VAL A 379 -6.43 11.56 -3.75
N GLU A 380 -7.12 10.66 -3.04
CA GLU A 380 -6.92 10.49 -1.60
C GLU A 380 -5.45 10.22 -1.26
N ALA A 381 -4.77 9.35 -2.02
CA ALA A 381 -3.38 9.01 -1.76
C ALA A 381 -2.44 10.21 -1.96
N TYR A 382 -2.65 11.04 -2.98
CA TYR A 382 -1.83 12.22 -3.24
C TYR A 382 -2.21 13.40 -2.33
N VAL A 383 -3.48 13.80 -2.30
CA VAL A 383 -3.97 15.03 -1.66
C VAL A 383 -3.82 15.01 -0.15
N GLN A 384 -3.96 13.85 0.51
CA GLN A 384 -3.91 13.76 1.98
C GLN A 384 -2.65 14.39 2.60
N ASN A 385 -1.50 14.37 1.90
CA ASN A 385 -0.23 14.85 2.44
C ASN A 385 0.30 16.13 1.77
N LEU A 386 -0.45 16.72 0.84
CA LEU A 386 -0.08 17.98 0.20
C LEU A 386 -0.48 19.16 1.08
N GLN A 387 0.35 20.21 1.09
CA GLN A 387 -0.05 21.50 1.66
C GLN A 387 -1.18 22.15 0.83
N GLU A 388 -1.94 23.07 1.42
CA GLU A 388 -3.06 23.73 0.74
C GLU A 388 -2.68 24.38 -0.59
N LEU A 389 -1.54 25.06 -0.65
CA LEU A 389 -1.04 25.63 -1.90
C LEU A 389 -0.70 24.53 -2.93
N SER A 390 -0.05 23.46 -2.50
CA SER A 390 0.30 22.33 -3.37
C SER A 390 -0.92 21.58 -3.87
N LYS A 391 -1.98 21.47 -3.05
CA LYS A 391 -3.29 20.93 -3.45
C LYS A 391 -3.94 21.81 -4.51
N LEU A 392 -3.97 23.13 -4.31
CA LEU A 392 -4.51 24.07 -5.28
C LEU A 392 -3.76 23.94 -6.61
N ILE A 393 -2.43 23.96 -6.59
CA ILE A 393 -1.60 23.85 -7.80
C ILE A 393 -1.77 22.49 -8.46
N PHE A 394 -1.89 21.41 -7.69
CA PHE A 394 -2.21 20.08 -8.19
C PHE A 394 -3.53 20.08 -8.96
N TYR A 395 -4.62 20.57 -8.36
CA TYR A 395 -5.92 20.61 -9.01
C TYR A 395 -5.97 21.55 -10.22
N LEU A 396 -5.30 22.70 -10.15
CA LEU A 396 -5.14 23.61 -11.29
C LEU A 396 -4.37 22.93 -12.43
N SER A 397 -3.30 22.22 -12.11
CA SER A 397 -2.53 21.48 -13.11
C SER A 397 -3.41 20.44 -13.79
N LEU A 398 -4.23 19.72 -13.03
CA LEU A 398 -5.15 18.74 -13.59
C LEU A 398 -6.25 19.37 -14.46
N SER A 399 -6.78 20.53 -14.06
CA SER A 399 -7.87 21.22 -14.77
C SER A 399 -7.43 21.86 -16.08
N TYR A 400 -6.21 22.40 -16.13
CA TYR A 400 -5.70 23.14 -17.28
C TYR A 400 -4.78 22.31 -18.19
N TYR A 401 -4.52 21.04 -17.88
CA TYR A 401 -3.68 20.20 -18.73
C TYR A 401 -4.51 19.51 -19.82
N ASP A 402 -4.15 19.74 -21.08
CA ASP A 402 -4.73 19.04 -22.22
C ASP A 402 -3.88 17.81 -22.55
N VAL A 403 -4.46 16.63 -22.30
CA VAL A 403 -3.81 15.34 -22.55
C VAL A 403 -3.58 15.08 -24.04
N LYS A 404 -4.45 15.56 -24.95
CA LYS A 404 -4.25 15.36 -26.39
C LYS A 404 -3.14 16.26 -26.93
N ALA A 405 -3.11 17.51 -26.45
CA ALA A 405 -2.10 18.49 -26.84
C ALA A 405 -0.81 18.40 -26.02
N GLN A 406 -0.79 17.56 -24.97
CA GLN A 406 0.33 17.32 -24.06
C GLN A 406 0.90 18.61 -23.45
N ARG A 407 0.03 19.60 -23.18
CA ARG A 407 0.43 20.93 -22.70
C ARG A 407 -0.68 21.56 -21.85
N PHE A 408 -0.32 22.56 -21.08
CA PHE A 408 -1.31 23.38 -20.39
C PHE A 408 -2.00 24.36 -21.35
N THR A 409 -3.32 24.48 -21.23
CA THR A 409 -4.18 25.36 -22.02
C THR A 409 -4.40 26.68 -21.31
N TRP A 410 -3.31 27.39 -20.95
CA TRP A 410 -3.42 28.72 -20.37
C TRP A 410 -3.02 29.84 -21.35
N GLU A 411 -2.16 29.58 -22.35
CA GLU A 411 -1.88 30.54 -23.43
C GLU A 411 -3.15 30.74 -24.28
N GLU A 412 -3.70 31.95 -24.26
CA GLU A 412 -4.58 32.40 -25.35
C GLU A 412 -3.82 32.23 -26.67
N ALA A 413 -4.54 31.83 -27.73
CA ALA A 413 -4.05 31.82 -29.09
C ALA A 413 -3.60 33.23 -29.53
N SER A 414 -2.43 33.66 -29.07
CA SER A 414 -1.79 34.89 -29.45
C SER A 414 -0.64 34.52 -30.38
N ALA A 415 -0.78 35.01 -31.62
CA ALA A 415 0.05 34.71 -32.75
C ALA A 415 1.54 34.98 -32.46
N GLY A 416 2.30 33.90 -32.29
CA GLY A 416 3.75 33.95 -32.28
C GLY A 416 4.30 32.59 -32.66
N LYS A 417 4.66 32.40 -33.94
CA LYS A 417 5.33 31.20 -34.46
C LYS A 417 6.68 31.00 -33.75
N ARG A 418 6.70 30.43 -32.54
CA ARG A 418 7.88 29.76 -32.01
C ARG A 418 8.03 28.45 -32.80
N LYS A 419 8.92 28.46 -33.80
CA LYS A 419 9.42 27.24 -34.45
C LYS A 419 10.03 26.34 -33.36
N ARG A 420 9.24 25.42 -32.80
CA ARG A 420 9.73 24.41 -31.87
C ARG A 420 9.77 23.08 -32.62
N LYS A 421 10.98 22.51 -32.68
CA LYS A 421 11.30 21.26 -33.36
C LYS A 421 10.36 20.16 -32.85
N HIS A 422 9.69 19.49 -33.78
CA HIS A 422 9.00 18.20 -33.67
C HIS A 422 9.12 17.56 -32.28
N LEU A 423 8.12 17.81 -31.42
CA LEU A 423 7.98 17.04 -30.19
C LEU A 423 7.61 15.61 -30.57
N ILE A 424 8.39 14.65 -30.06
CA ILE A 424 8.13 13.22 -30.19
C ILE A 424 6.85 12.91 -29.38
N PRO A 425 5.85 12.18 -29.93
CA PRO A 425 4.52 12.04 -29.34
C PRO A 425 4.41 11.35 -27.97
N ASP A 426 5.48 10.81 -27.41
CA ASP A 426 5.38 9.81 -26.33
C ASP A 426 5.66 10.31 -24.91
N GLN A 427 5.84 11.60 -24.65
CA GLN A 427 6.07 12.07 -23.28
C GLN A 427 5.41 13.40 -22.96
N ILE A 428 4.41 13.34 -22.07
CA ILE A 428 3.85 14.43 -21.25
C ILE A 428 5.03 15.22 -20.69
N ARG A 429 5.26 16.47 -21.13
CA ARG A 429 6.39 17.26 -20.63
C ARG A 429 5.99 18.73 -20.45
N PHE A 430 6.16 19.24 -19.24
CA PHE A 430 5.97 20.66 -18.92
C PHE A 430 7.05 21.15 -17.95
N THR A 431 7.19 22.46 -17.79
CA THR A 431 8.18 23.10 -16.93
C THR A 431 7.54 23.70 -15.68
N SER A 432 8.34 24.06 -14.68
CA SER A 432 7.86 24.83 -13.53
C SER A 432 7.28 26.19 -13.93
N TYR A 433 7.77 26.77 -15.04
CA TYR A 433 7.22 28.01 -15.60
C TYR A 433 5.79 27.84 -16.12
N ASP A 434 5.48 26.68 -16.69
CA ASP A 434 4.11 26.43 -17.17
C ASP A 434 3.11 26.35 -16.01
N ILE A 435 3.52 25.75 -14.87
CA ILE A 435 2.72 25.75 -13.64
C ILE A 435 2.53 27.17 -13.11
N HIS A 436 3.61 27.95 -13.05
CA HIS A 436 3.56 29.35 -12.61
C HIS A 436 2.56 30.18 -13.44
N GLY A 437 2.57 30.02 -14.77
CA GLY A 437 1.65 30.70 -15.66
C GLY A 437 0.16 30.35 -15.44
N ILE A 438 -0.16 29.11 -15.08
CA ILE A 438 -1.56 28.73 -14.72
C ILE A 438 -2.00 29.45 -13.46
N VAL A 439 -1.11 29.51 -12.46
CA VAL A 439 -1.42 30.09 -11.15
C VAL A 439 -1.59 31.60 -11.26
N GLU A 440 -0.76 32.29 -12.05
CA GLU A 440 -0.94 33.71 -12.34
C GLU A 440 -2.25 33.99 -13.09
N LYS A 441 -2.64 33.14 -14.04
CA LYS A 441 -3.90 33.29 -14.81
C LYS A 441 -5.14 33.28 -13.92
N VAL A 442 -5.13 32.49 -12.86
CA VAL A 442 -6.24 32.43 -11.88
C VAL A 442 -6.15 33.51 -10.80
N GLY A 443 -5.18 34.43 -10.92
CA GLY A 443 -5.03 35.60 -10.07
C GLY A 443 -4.25 35.36 -8.78
N VAL A 444 -3.53 34.23 -8.67
CA VAL A 444 -2.68 33.92 -7.51
C VAL A 444 -1.23 34.24 -7.87
N LYS A 445 -0.55 35.02 -7.04
CA LYS A 445 0.88 35.34 -7.23
C LYS A 445 1.73 34.39 -6.42
N LEU A 446 2.72 33.78 -7.06
CA LEU A 446 3.71 32.93 -6.42
C LEU A 446 5.09 33.56 -6.50
N THR A 447 5.80 33.57 -5.38
CA THR A 447 7.24 33.80 -5.36
C THR A 447 7.98 32.57 -5.91
N ASP A 448 9.20 32.76 -6.41
CA ASP A 448 10.06 31.66 -6.88
C ASP A 448 10.30 30.61 -5.78
N ARG A 449 10.37 31.05 -4.52
CA ARG A 449 10.56 30.17 -3.36
C ARG A 449 9.35 29.28 -3.11
N GLU A 450 8.14 29.83 -3.21
CA GLU A 450 6.89 29.06 -3.06
C GLU A 450 6.73 28.07 -4.22
N LEU A 451 6.99 28.51 -5.45
CA LEU A 451 6.95 27.62 -6.61
C LEU A 451 7.93 26.46 -6.45
N HIS A 452 9.17 26.72 -6.01
CA HIS A 452 10.14 25.67 -5.77
C HIS A 452 9.68 24.69 -4.68
N ALA A 453 9.15 25.20 -3.56
CA ALA A 453 8.64 24.37 -2.47
C ALA A 453 7.48 23.47 -2.90
N VAL A 454 6.56 23.98 -3.73
CA VAL A 454 5.46 23.18 -4.28
C VAL A 454 5.98 22.12 -5.24
N MET A 455 6.89 22.49 -6.14
CA MET A 455 7.50 21.52 -7.06
C MET A 455 8.20 20.38 -6.32
N ASP A 456 9.00 20.70 -5.30
CA ASP A 456 9.65 19.71 -4.45
C ASP A 456 8.64 18.78 -3.77
N GLU A 457 7.53 19.34 -3.27
CA GLU A 457 6.49 18.54 -2.64
C GLU A 457 5.76 17.62 -3.62
N LEU A 458 5.43 18.09 -4.83
CA LEU A 458 4.78 17.29 -5.87
C LEU A 458 5.69 16.17 -6.39
N LEU A 459 7.00 16.43 -6.48
CA LEU A 459 8.01 15.43 -6.82
C LEU A 459 8.16 14.38 -5.71
N LEU A 460 8.27 14.83 -4.45
CA LEU A 460 8.37 13.95 -3.30
C LEU A 460 7.11 13.08 -3.17
N ALA A 461 5.94 13.63 -3.51
CA ALA A 461 4.65 12.92 -3.49
C ALA A 461 4.50 11.93 -4.64
N CYS A 462 5.46 11.91 -5.57
CA CYS A 462 5.39 11.14 -6.81
C CYS A 462 4.12 11.46 -7.61
N VAL A 463 3.62 12.68 -7.50
CA VAL A 463 2.62 13.20 -8.44
C VAL A 463 3.32 13.50 -9.76
N LEU A 464 4.48 14.12 -9.67
CA LEU A 464 5.33 14.49 -10.78
C LEU A 464 6.65 13.71 -10.73
N MET A 465 7.27 13.52 -11.89
CA MET A 465 8.64 13.03 -12.00
C MET A 465 9.44 13.87 -13.00
N PRO A 466 10.74 14.09 -12.74
CA PRO A 466 11.60 14.82 -13.65
C PRO A 466 11.88 13.99 -14.90
N THR A 467 12.10 14.67 -16.01
CA THR A 467 12.50 14.12 -17.30
C THR A 467 13.71 14.90 -17.83
N GLU A 468 14.19 14.58 -19.03
CA GLU A 468 15.33 15.29 -19.62
C GLU A 468 15.09 16.80 -19.75
N GLY A 469 16.06 17.58 -19.26
CA GLY A 469 16.12 19.03 -19.45
C GLY A 469 15.01 19.81 -18.73
N ALA A 470 15.08 19.96 -17.41
CA ALA A 470 14.19 20.78 -16.57
C ALA A 470 12.67 20.60 -16.84
N ASN A 471 12.30 19.46 -17.41
CA ASN A 471 10.94 19.10 -17.76
C ASN A 471 10.40 18.09 -16.76
N TYR A 472 9.09 18.10 -16.55
CA TYR A 472 8.36 17.25 -15.63
C TYR A 472 7.20 16.58 -16.34
N ARG A 473 6.77 15.44 -15.81
CA ARG A 473 5.58 14.73 -16.27
C ARG A 473 4.78 14.21 -15.08
N PHE A 474 3.48 14.02 -15.28
CA PHE A 474 2.68 13.25 -14.33
C PHE A 474 3.18 11.81 -14.30
N VAL A 475 3.30 11.27 -13.09
CA VAL A 475 3.65 9.85 -12.90
C VAL A 475 2.55 8.95 -13.46
N LEU A 476 1.29 9.34 -13.25
CA LEU A 476 0.13 8.67 -13.82
C LEU A 476 -0.34 9.46 -15.06
N PRO A 477 -0.18 8.92 -16.28
CA PRO A 477 -0.38 9.67 -17.51
C PRO A 477 -1.85 10.11 -17.72
N ASP A 478 -2.80 9.32 -17.25
CA ASP A 478 -4.24 9.61 -17.43
C ASP A 478 -4.81 10.53 -16.37
N LEU A 479 -4.05 10.86 -15.32
CA LEU A 479 -4.56 11.63 -14.19
C LEU A 479 -5.27 12.92 -14.60
N PRO A 480 -4.80 13.70 -15.59
CA PRO A 480 -5.53 14.88 -16.06
C PRO A 480 -6.78 14.55 -16.89
N GLU A 481 -6.82 13.45 -17.65
CA GLU A 481 -8.02 13.05 -18.39
C GLU A 481 -9.14 12.61 -17.44
N LEU A 482 -8.78 11.86 -16.39
CA LEU A 482 -9.69 11.47 -15.31
C LEU A 482 -10.35 12.67 -14.64
N MET A 483 -9.70 13.84 -14.71
CA MET A 483 -10.20 15.03 -14.05
C MET A 483 -11.34 15.73 -14.76
N GLN A 484 -11.33 15.68 -16.08
CA GLN A 484 -12.41 16.25 -16.88
C GLN A 484 -13.72 15.46 -16.68
N SER A 485 -13.65 14.21 -16.20
CA SER A 485 -14.81 13.38 -15.87
C SER A 485 -15.36 13.53 -14.45
N HIS A 486 -14.75 14.35 -13.58
CA HIS A 486 -15.11 14.43 -12.16
C HIS A 486 -15.42 15.87 -11.69
N GLU A 487 -16.72 16.21 -11.68
CA GLU A 487 -17.27 17.52 -11.27
C GLU A 487 -16.83 17.98 -9.86
N GLN A 488 -16.64 17.04 -8.93
CA GLN A 488 -16.24 17.32 -7.55
C GLN A 488 -14.89 18.03 -7.42
N ILE A 489 -13.96 17.83 -8.35
CA ILE A 489 -12.69 18.54 -8.31
C ILE A 489 -12.77 19.89 -8.98
N LEU A 490 -13.64 20.07 -9.98
CA LEU A 490 -13.96 21.42 -10.43
C LEU A 490 -14.52 22.24 -9.26
N GLU A 491 -15.45 21.69 -8.47
CA GLU A 491 -15.93 22.31 -7.23
C GLU A 491 -14.80 22.53 -6.21
N ALA A 492 -13.97 21.53 -5.91
CA ALA A 492 -12.87 21.68 -4.97
C ALA A 492 -11.86 22.75 -5.43
N THR A 493 -11.54 22.79 -6.73
CA THR A 493 -10.65 23.79 -7.33
C THR A 493 -11.26 25.18 -7.20
N VAL A 494 -12.54 25.34 -7.51
CA VAL A 494 -13.25 26.63 -7.38
C VAL A 494 -13.28 27.08 -5.92
N ASN A 495 -13.66 26.21 -4.99
CA ASN A 495 -13.70 26.53 -3.56
C ASN A 495 -12.32 26.92 -3.02
N MET A 496 -11.26 26.17 -3.39
CA MET A 496 -9.90 26.51 -2.99
C MET A 496 -9.41 27.80 -3.65
N LEU A 497 -9.82 28.10 -4.88
CA LEU A 497 -9.52 29.37 -5.56
C LEU A 497 -10.21 30.55 -4.90
N GLU A 498 -11.46 30.42 -4.49
CA GLU A 498 -12.19 31.45 -3.75
C GLU A 498 -11.50 31.74 -2.40
N GLN A 499 -11.21 30.68 -1.63
CA GLN A 499 -10.46 30.80 -0.38
C GLN A 499 -9.06 31.40 -0.60
N ALA A 500 -8.40 31.03 -1.69
CA ALA A 500 -7.08 31.57 -2.02
C ALA A 500 -7.17 33.07 -2.35
N ARG A 501 -8.17 33.50 -3.13
CA ARG A 501 -8.34 34.91 -3.48
C ARG A 501 -8.74 35.78 -2.28
N GLU A 502 -9.41 35.19 -1.29
CA GLU A 502 -9.74 35.86 -0.03
C GLU A 502 -8.59 35.84 1.00
N GLY A 503 -7.79 34.77 1.03
CA GLY A 503 -6.78 34.50 2.06
C GLY A 503 -5.32 34.84 1.70
N PHE A 504 -4.92 34.83 0.42
CA PHE A 504 -3.52 35.11 0.01
C PHE A 504 -3.12 36.60 0.06
N LEU A 505 -3.84 37.43 0.82
CA LEU A 505 -3.35 38.75 1.26
C LEU A 505 -2.32 38.64 2.40
N HIS A 506 -2.14 37.46 3.01
CA HIS A 506 -1.23 37.26 4.16
C HIS A 506 -0.54 35.88 4.18
N TYR A 507 0.30 35.57 3.20
CA TYR A 507 1.32 34.50 3.32
C TYR A 507 2.72 35.07 3.13
#